data_AF-A0A7C2Q7E6-F1
#
_entry.id   AF-A0A7C2Q7E6-F1
#
_cell.length_a   1.000
_cell.length_b   1.000
_cell.length_c   1.000
_cell.angle_alpha   90.00
_cell.angle_beta   90.00
_cell.angle_gamma   90.00
#
_symmetry.space_group_name_H-M   'P 1'
#
loop_
_entity.id
_entity.type
_entity.pdbx_description
1 polymer ?
#
loop_
_entity_poly.entity_id
_entity_poly.type
_entity_poly.pdbx_seq_one_letter_code
_entity_poly.pdbx_strand_id
1 'polypeptide(L)' 'MRRAACILGRLKAREAVPALLRAGERTRDPYVIESVVEALGEIGDERARAFLTRCAARGALRVRRAAERALARLNMEGGP' A
#
# COMPACT_ATOMS: atom_id res chain seq x y z
N MET A 1 -3.97 18.16 20.98
CA MET A 1 -4.95 17.10 20.65
C MET A 1 -4.91 16.58 19.20
N ARG A 2 -4.46 17.33 18.18
CA ARG A 2 -4.41 16.81 16.78
C ARG A 2 -3.42 15.66 16.52
N ARG A 3 -2.23 15.65 17.16
CA ARG A 3 -1.22 14.59 16.94
C ARG A 3 -1.69 13.19 17.33
N ALA A 4 -2.43 13.06 18.43
CA ALA A 4 -2.95 11.76 18.89
C ALA A 4 -3.97 11.18 17.90
N ALA A 5 -4.89 11.99 17.38
CA ALA A 5 -5.87 11.57 16.37
C ALA A 5 -5.19 11.13 15.06
N CYS A 6 -4.14 11.83 14.62
CA CYS A 6 -3.35 11.41 13.46
C CYS A 6 -2.61 10.09 13.68
N ILE A 7 -2.01 9.89 14.86
CA ILE A 7 -1.30 8.64 15.18
C ILE A 7 -2.29 7.47 15.27
N LEU A 8 -3.44 7.67 15.94
CA LEU A 8 -4.52 6.67 16.02
C LEU A 8 -5.11 6.34 14.64
N GLY A 9 -5.29 7.34 13.78
CA GLY A 9 -5.74 7.14 12.40
C GLY A 9 -4.74 6.32 11.59
N ARG A 10 -3.45 6.63 11.69
CA ARG A 10 -2.37 5.86 11.03
C ARG A 10 -2.26 4.42 11.59
N LEU A 11 -2.44 4.24 12.90
CA LEU A 11 -2.44 2.91 13.52
C LEU A 11 -3.58 2.03 12.98
N LYS A 12 -4.81 2.55 12.95
CA LYS A 12 -5.94 1.84 12.34
C LYS A 12 -5.72 1.56 10.84
N ALA A 13 -5.07 2.48 10.14
CA ALA A 13 -4.72 2.29 8.74
C ALA A 13 -3.67 1.16 8.55
N ARG A 14 -2.66 1.09 9.42
CA ARG A 14 -1.67 0.01 9.45
C ARG A 14 -2.28 -1.35 9.80
N GLU A 15 -3.25 -1.38 10.71
CA GLU A 15 -4.02 -2.59 11.04
C GLU A 15 -4.85 -3.12 9.85
N ALA A 16 -5.22 -2.25 8.91
CA ALA A 16 -5.93 -2.63 7.69
C ALA A 16 -5.01 -3.28 6.63
N VAL A 17 -3.69 -3.16 6.75
CA VAL A 17 -2.71 -3.67 5.77
C VAL A 17 -2.88 -5.17 5.49
N PRO A 18 -2.96 -6.06 6.49
CA PRO A 18 -3.17 -7.49 6.24
C PRO A 18 -4.51 -7.79 5.54
N ALA A 19 -5.55 -6.99 5.80
CA ALA A 19 -6.85 -7.15 5.14
C ALA A 19 -6.78 -6.73 3.66
N LEU A 20 -6.11 -5.61 3.37
CA LEU A 20 -5.88 -5.11 2.01
C LEU A 20 -5.01 -6.09 1.20
N LEU A 21 -3.95 -6.63 1.80
CA LEU A 21 -3.10 -7.65 1.16
C LEU A 21 -3.92 -8.88 0.77
N ARG A 22 -4.74 -9.42 1.69
CA ARG A 22 -5.62 -10.55 1.39
C ARG A 22 -6.63 -10.22 0.29
N ALA A 23 -7.17 -9.01 0.26
CA ALA A 23 -8.09 -8.58 -0.81
C ALA A 23 -7.38 -8.56 -2.17
N GLY A 24 -6.18 -7.98 -2.23
CA GLY A 24 -5.37 -7.91 -3.45
C GLY A 24 -4.92 -9.29 -3.96
N GLU A 25 -4.65 -10.24 -3.07
CA GLU A 25 -4.28 -11.62 -3.45
C GLU A 25 -5.48 -12.46 -3.93
N ARG A 26 -6.69 -12.16 -3.46
CA ARG A 26 -7.91 -12.89 -3.83
C ARG A 26 -8.54 -12.41 -5.13
N THR A 27 -8.30 -11.15 -5.51
CA THR A 27 -8.83 -10.59 -6.75
C THR A 27 -7.88 -10.78 -7.92
N ARG A 28 -8.45 -10.92 -9.11
CA ARG A 28 -7.72 -10.82 -10.40
C ARG A 28 -8.06 -9.54 -11.14
N ASP A 29 -8.98 -8.74 -10.61
CA ASP A 29 -9.41 -7.49 -11.21
C ASP A 29 -8.31 -6.42 -11.05
N PRO A 30 -7.74 -5.93 -12.17
CA PRO A 30 -6.70 -4.91 -12.13
C PRO A 30 -7.12 -3.60 -11.44
N TYR A 31 -8.41 -3.23 -11.49
CA TYR A 31 -8.92 -2.02 -10.84
C TYR A 31 -8.90 -2.17 -9.32
N VAL A 32 -9.33 -3.33 -8.82
CA VAL A 32 -9.30 -3.63 -7.38
C VAL A 32 -7.85 -3.72 -6.88
N ILE A 33 -6.96 -4.34 -7.66
CA ILE A 33 -5.53 -4.41 -7.33
C ILE A 33 -4.92 -3.00 -7.31
N GLU A 34 -5.24 -2.14 -8.27
CA GLU A 34 -4.80 -0.73 -8.30
C GLU A 34 -5.21 0.00 -7.01
N SER A 35 -6.49 -0.10 -6.61
CA SER A 35 -6.98 0.53 -5.37
C SER A 35 -6.28 -0.01 -4.12
N VAL A 36 -6.04 -1.33 -4.05
CA VAL A 36 -5.30 -1.95 -2.94
C VAL A 36 -3.86 -1.41 -2.89
N VAL A 37 -3.19 -1.36 -4.04
CA VAL A 37 -1.81 -0.86 -4.16
C VAL A 37 -1.70 0.61 -3.75
N GLU A 38 -2.64 1.46 -4.17
CA GLU A 38 -2.66 2.87 -3.77
C GLU A 38 -2.92 3.05 -2.28
N ALA A 39 -3.90 2.34 -1.72
CA ALA A 39 -4.17 2.37 -0.28
C ALA A 39 -2.96 1.93 0.54
N LEU A 40 -2.28 0.85 0.15
CA LEU A 40 -1.06 0.38 0.81
C LEU A 40 0.07 1.42 0.73
N GLY A 41 0.20 2.12 -0.40
CA GLY A 41 1.16 3.22 -0.57
C GLY A 41 0.85 4.48 0.24
N GLU A 42 -0.44 4.78 0.48
CA GLU A 42 -0.89 5.85 1.38
C GLU A 42 -0.62 5.53 2.85
N ILE A 43 -0.76 4.26 3.23
CA ILE A 43 -0.52 3.81 4.61
C ILE A 43 0.97 3.86 4.97
N GLY A 44 1.85 3.58 4.00
CA GLY A 44 3.29 3.61 4.23
C GLY A 44 3.76 2.51 5.20
N ASP A 45 3.09 1.36 5.22
CA ASP A 45 3.51 0.21 6.03
C ASP A 45 4.46 -0.70 5.25
N GLU A 46 5.63 -0.96 5.83
CA GLU A 46 6.68 -1.78 5.25
C GLU A 46 6.23 -3.22 4.95
N ARG A 47 5.23 -3.73 5.66
CA ARG A 47 4.62 -5.05 5.39
C ARG A 47 4.05 -5.15 3.97
N ALA A 48 3.68 -4.03 3.36
CA ALA A 48 3.16 -3.98 2.00
C ALA A 48 4.26 -4.06 0.93
N ARG A 49 5.54 -3.82 1.26
CA ARG A 49 6.64 -3.71 0.29
C ARG A 49 6.70 -4.92 -0.63
N ALA A 50 6.68 -6.13 -0.09
CA ALA A 50 6.79 -7.36 -0.88
C ALA A 50 5.66 -7.49 -1.92
N PHE A 51 4.42 -7.16 -1.54
CA PHE A 51 3.27 -7.17 -2.43
C PHE A 51 3.40 -6.09 -3.51
N LEU A 52 3.76 -4.88 -3.14
CA LEU A 52 3.98 -3.77 -4.07
C LEU A 52 5.10 -4.08 -5.08
N THR A 53 6.22 -4.65 -4.64
CA THR A 53 7.30 -5.08 -5.55
C THR A 53 6.82 -6.12 -6.55
N ARG A 54 6.01 -7.09 -6.12
CA ARG A 54 5.41 -8.09 -7.02
C ARG A 54 4.44 -7.44 -8.02
N CYS A 55 3.62 -6.50 -7.57
CA CYS A 55 2.71 -5.72 -8.42
C CYS A 55 3.46 -4.85 -9.42
N ALA A 56 4.59 -4.24 -9.03
CA ALA A 56 5.46 -3.46 -9.91
C ALA A 56 6.16 -4.31 -10.98
N ALA A 57 6.47 -5.57 -10.67
CA ALA A 57 7.13 -6.49 -11.61
C ALA A 57 6.16 -7.19 -12.58
N ARG A 58 4.98 -7.62 -12.09
CA ARG A 58 4.08 -8.53 -12.82
C ARG A 58 2.67 -7.99 -13.03
N GLY A 59 2.33 -6.81 -12.50
CA GLY A 59 1.00 -6.21 -12.64
C GLY A 59 0.75 -5.64 -14.03
N ALA A 60 -0.51 -5.28 -14.30
CA ALA A 60 -0.88 -4.48 -15.46
C ALA A 60 -0.20 -3.10 -15.42
N LEU A 61 -0.07 -2.41 -16.56
CA LEU A 61 0.64 -1.12 -16.67
C LEU A 61 0.19 -0.10 -15.60
N ARG A 62 -1.11 -0.03 -15.32
CA ARG A 62 -1.67 0.85 -14.27
C ARG A 62 -1.21 0.45 -12.86
N VAL A 63 -1.36 -0.84 -12.53
CA VAL A 63 -0.93 -1.42 -11.26
C VAL A 63 0.57 -1.25 -11.03
N ARG A 64 1.38 -1.40 -12.08
CA ARG A 64 2.84 -1.19 -12.00
C ARG A 64 3.18 0.25 -11.63
N ARG A 65 2.60 1.22 -12.35
CA ARG A 65 2.81 2.65 -12.05
C ARG A 65 2.33 3.02 -10.65
N ALA A 66 1.19 2.48 -10.22
CA ALA A 66 0.69 2.69 -8.85
C ALA A 66 1.66 2.09 -7.81
N ALA A 67 2.17 0.88 -8.06
CA ALA A 67 3.07 0.19 -7.16
C ALA A 67 4.44 0.88 -7.06
N GLU A 68 4.99 1.38 -8.17
CA GLU A 68 6.21 2.19 -8.17
C GLU A 68 6.06 3.47 -7.35
N ARG A 69 4.92 4.18 -7.49
CA ARG A 69 4.61 5.36 -6.65
C ARG A 69 4.50 4.99 -5.17
N ALA A 70 3.80 3.90 -4.87
CA ALA A 70 3.64 3.41 -3.50
C ALA A 70 4.99 3.03 -2.86
N LEU A 71 5.86 2.35 -3.59
CA LEU A 71 7.23 2.03 -3.15
C LEU A 71 8.08 3.28 -2.94
N ALA A 72 7.95 4.30 -3.81
CA ALA A 72 8.64 5.57 -3.62
C ALA A 72 8.18 6.29 -2.34
N ARG A 73 6.89 6.23 -2.00
CA ARG A 73 6.35 6.77 -0.73
C ARG A 73 6.87 6.02 0.48
N LEU A 74 6.95 4.68 0.42
CA LEU A 74 7.56 3.87 1.48
C LEU A 74 9.02 4.23 1.72
N ASN A 75 9.79 4.48 0.66
CA ASN A 75 11.17 4.94 0.79
C ASN A 75 11.30 6.37 1.35
N MET A 76 10.27 7.22 1.19
CA MET A 76 10.25 8.58 1.73
C MET A 76 9.81 8.65 3.20
N GLU A 77 8.89 7.79 3.65
CA GLU A 77 8.55 7.68 5.09
C GLU A 77 9.53 6.79 5.88
N GLY A 78 10.42 6.08 5.18
CA GLY A 78 11.43 5.19 5.74
C GLY A 78 12.81 5.81 5.98
N GLY A 79 12.98 7.14 6.00
CA GLY A 79 14.27 7.71 6.38
C GLY A 79 14.22 9.12 6.95
N PRO A 80 15.26 9.53 7.71
CA PRO A 80 16.27 8.74 8.43
C PRO A 80 15.84 8.32 9.85
#